data_AF-A0A7M1XIK0-F1
#
_entry.id   AF-A0A7M1XIK0-F1
#
_cell.length_a   1.000
_cell.length_b   1.000
_cell.length_c   1.000
_cell.angle_alpha   90.00
_cell.angle_beta   90.00
_cell.angle_gamma   90.00
#
_symmetry.space_group_name_H-M   'P 1'
#
loop_
_entity.id
_entity.type
_entity.pdbx_description
1 polymer ?
#
loop_
_entity_poly.entity_id
_entity_poly.type
_entity_poly.pdbx_seq_one_letter_code
_entity_poly.pdbx_strand_id
1 'polypeptide(L)'
;MRFFRKIAFVPFAILFSCSKPNYVDSYDYTLYESYKGSMKGIEVYCWKDSDIWYSGILPGTNRIKTTEEVNYLQTNLPCPLTRMREILSDYEKDEIGLICITTKPAECLNYLITTENIDEYQYVCEQLEIDFPQGQIYDDTQDNHI
;
A
#
# COMPACT_ATOMS: atom_id res chain seq x y z
N MET A 1 53.32 50.44 -14.47
CA MET A 1 52.85 49.46 -13.45
C MET A 1 51.67 50.04 -12.68
N ARG A 2 50.45 49.56 -12.93
CA ARG A 2 49.29 49.69 -12.04
C ARG A 2 48.50 48.38 -12.14
N PHE A 3 48.56 47.59 -11.07
CA PHE A 3 47.88 46.29 -10.96
C PHE A 3 46.41 46.52 -10.61
N PHE A 4 45.49 46.17 -11.52
CA PHE A 4 44.07 46.02 -11.19
C PHE A 4 43.84 44.59 -10.69
N ARG A 5 43.64 44.42 -9.38
CA ARG A 5 43.14 43.16 -8.80
C ARG A 5 41.63 43.11 -8.99
N LYS A 6 41.16 42.16 -9.80
CA LYS A 6 39.75 41.77 -9.89
C LYS A 6 39.38 41.04 -8.59
N ILE A 7 38.39 41.56 -7.85
CA ILE A 7 37.77 40.86 -6.73
C ILE A 7 36.69 39.95 -7.32
N ALA A 8 36.91 38.64 -7.26
CA ALA A 8 35.90 37.65 -7.65
C ALA A 8 34.94 37.46 -6.48
N PHE A 9 33.67 37.77 -6.71
CA PHE A 9 32.58 37.53 -5.78
C PHE A 9 32.17 36.05 -5.92
N VAL A 10 32.48 35.23 -4.92
CA VAL A 10 32.08 33.81 -4.89
C VAL A 10 30.72 33.73 -4.18
N PRO A 11 29.64 33.24 -4.82
CA PRO A 11 28.38 33.05 -4.12
C PRO A 11 28.52 31.88 -3.15
N PHE A 12 28.34 32.17 -1.86
CA PHE A 12 28.27 31.20 -0.78
C PHE A 12 26.90 30.49 -0.89
N ALA A 13 26.86 29.38 -1.64
CA ALA A 13 25.70 28.51 -1.68
C ALA A 13 25.57 27.82 -0.31
N ILE A 14 24.70 28.36 0.54
CA ILE A 14 24.26 27.68 1.76
C ILE A 14 23.41 26.49 1.30
N LEU A 15 24.06 25.35 1.16
CA LEU A 15 23.39 24.06 1.05
C LEU A 15 22.67 23.83 2.38
N PHE A 16 21.38 24.17 2.44
CA PHE A 16 20.46 23.56 3.38
C PHE A 16 20.41 22.07 3.03
N SER A 17 21.30 21.31 3.65
CA SER A 17 21.20 19.86 3.70
C SER A 17 19.90 19.58 4.44
N CYS A 18 18.83 19.30 3.69
CA CYS A 18 17.67 18.60 4.21
C CYS A 18 18.16 17.26 4.74
N SER A 19 18.53 17.23 6.02
CA SER A 19 18.61 16.00 6.78
C SER A 19 17.22 15.40 6.77
N LYS A 20 16.98 14.43 5.87
CA LYS A 20 15.83 13.55 5.95
C LYS A 20 15.81 13.00 7.38
N PRO A 21 14.69 13.08 8.12
CA PRO A 21 14.61 12.41 9.41
C PRO A 21 14.90 10.93 9.18
N ASN A 22 15.97 10.42 9.80
CA ASN A 22 16.22 8.98 9.91
C ASN A 22 15.19 8.42 10.89
N TYR A 23 13.96 8.23 10.41
CA TYR A 23 13.00 7.36 11.05
C TYR A 23 13.48 5.93 10.75
N VAL A 24 14.22 5.34 11.69
CA VAL A 24 14.39 3.88 11.69
C VAL A 24 13.08 3.34 12.22
N ASP A 25 12.13 3.18 11.32
CA ASP A 25 10.94 2.39 11.57
C ASP A 25 11.41 0.94 11.72
N SER A 26 11.59 0.50 12.96
CA SER A 26 11.92 -0.89 13.29
C SER A 26 10.68 -1.77 13.19
N TYR A 27 9.91 -1.63 12.10
CA TYR A 27 8.81 -2.53 11.81
C TYR A 27 9.41 -3.83 11.26
N ASP A 28 9.17 -4.92 11.97
CA ASP A 28 9.57 -6.25 11.54
C ASP A 28 8.60 -6.76 10.48
N TYR A 29 9.06 -6.74 9.23
CA TYR A 29 8.31 -7.18 8.05
C TYR A 29 8.55 -8.65 7.70
N THR A 30 9.35 -9.38 8.48
CA THR A 30 9.69 -10.79 8.21
C THR A 30 8.46 -11.68 8.22
N LEU A 31 7.41 -11.32 8.96
CA LEU A 31 6.16 -12.08 8.96
C LEU A 31 5.50 -12.08 7.57
N TYR A 32 5.59 -10.99 6.82
CA TYR A 32 5.05 -10.93 5.46
C TYR A 32 5.78 -11.90 4.53
N GLU A 33 7.11 -11.88 4.57
CA GLU A 33 7.97 -12.78 3.78
C GLU A 33 7.81 -14.26 4.17
N SER A 34 7.25 -14.54 5.35
CA SER A 34 7.03 -15.89 5.87
C SER A 34 5.79 -16.59 5.31
N TYR A 35 4.88 -15.88 4.64
CA TYR A 35 3.73 -16.49 3.98
C TYR A 35 4.17 -17.25 2.73
N LYS A 36 4.58 -18.51 2.90
CA LYS A 36 4.94 -19.46 1.84
C LYS A 36 4.27 -20.81 2.11
N GLY A 37 3.62 -21.42 1.12
CA GLY A 37 2.96 -22.74 1.28
C GLY A 37 1.71 -22.95 0.44
N SER A 38 0.81 -23.87 0.86
CA SER A 38 -0.45 -24.23 0.19
C SER A 38 -1.55 -23.15 0.32
N MET A 39 -1.23 -21.93 -0.05
CA MET A 39 -2.15 -20.79 -0.11
C MET A 39 -2.77 -20.71 -1.51
N LYS A 40 -3.96 -20.10 -1.62
CA LYS A 40 -4.65 -19.84 -2.90
C LYS A 40 -4.17 -18.55 -3.60
N GLY A 41 -3.04 -18.03 -3.14
CA GLY A 41 -2.52 -16.71 -3.46
C GLY A 41 -2.34 -15.88 -2.19
N ILE A 42 -2.00 -14.61 -2.36
CA ILE A 42 -1.75 -13.61 -1.34
C ILE A 42 -2.91 -12.62 -1.39
N GLU A 43 -3.47 -12.31 -0.23
CA GLU A 43 -4.50 -11.29 -0.07
C GLU A 43 -3.83 -10.04 0.52
N VAL A 44 -3.95 -8.91 -0.16
CA VAL A 44 -3.45 -7.61 0.30
C VAL A 44 -4.61 -6.82 0.88
N TYR A 45 -4.52 -6.45 2.15
CA TYR A 45 -5.49 -5.60 2.82
C TYR A 45 -4.91 -4.20 2.91
N CYS A 46 -5.65 -3.20 2.42
CA CYS A 46 -5.26 -1.80 2.39
C CYS A 46 -6.24 -0.99 3.23
N TRP A 47 -5.75 0.01 3.95
CA TRP A 47 -6.58 0.93 4.72
C TRP A 47 -5.98 2.32 4.74
N LYS A 48 -6.85 3.31 4.92
CA LYS A 48 -6.45 4.69 5.09
C LYS A 48 -6.58 5.08 6.55
N ASP A 49 -5.50 5.56 7.14
CA ASP A 49 -5.51 6.22 8.44
C ASP A 49 -5.14 7.69 8.26
N SER A 50 -6.10 8.57 8.51
CA SER A 50 -6.03 10.00 8.19
C SER A 50 -5.76 10.21 6.68
N ASP A 51 -4.62 10.78 6.30
CA ASP A 51 -4.22 11.00 4.90
C ASP A 51 -3.15 10.00 4.41
N ILE A 52 -2.84 8.97 5.21
CA ILE A 52 -1.79 8.00 4.93
C ILE A 52 -2.40 6.64 4.63
N TRP A 53 -1.94 6.00 3.56
CA TRP A 53 -2.32 4.65 3.18
C TRP A 53 -1.34 3.62 3.72
N TYR A 54 -1.90 2.57 4.30
CA TYR A 54 -1.20 1.42 4.82
C TYR A 54 -1.79 0.14 4.23
N SER A 55 -1.02 -0.94 4.35
CA SER A 55 -1.36 -2.26 3.89
C SER A 55 -0.77 -3.34 4.80
N GLY A 56 -1.25 -4.56 4.59
CA GLY A 56 -0.68 -5.79 5.12
C GLY A 56 -1.12 -6.97 4.27
N ILE A 57 -0.44 -8.10 4.38
CA ILE A 57 -0.80 -9.32 3.65
C ILE A 57 -1.24 -10.45 4.57
N LEU A 58 -2.16 -11.28 4.07
CA LEU A 58 -2.57 -12.54 4.67
C LEU A 58 -2.55 -13.65 3.61
N PRO A 59 -2.36 -14.93 4.00
CA PRO A 59 -2.39 -16.04 3.06
C PRO A 59 -3.82 -16.23 2.53
N GLY A 60 -3.98 -16.33 1.22
CA GLY A 60 -5.26 -16.51 0.56
C GLY A 60 -5.93 -17.83 0.92
N THR A 61 -7.22 -17.78 1.29
CA THR A 61 -7.99 -18.96 1.73
C THR A 61 -9.36 -19.07 1.05
N ASN A 62 -9.97 -20.25 1.08
CA ASN A 62 -11.37 -20.45 0.67
C ASN A 62 -12.41 -19.87 1.66
N ARG A 63 -11.95 -19.10 2.66
CA ARG A 63 -12.82 -18.45 3.64
C ARG A 63 -12.52 -16.98 3.69
N ILE A 64 -13.53 -16.26 4.11
CA ILE A 64 -13.42 -14.87 4.52
C ILE A 64 -12.54 -14.76 5.78
N LYS A 65 -11.67 -13.75 5.83
CA LYS A 65 -10.90 -13.38 7.03
C LYS A 65 -11.80 -12.78 8.09
N THR A 66 -11.53 -13.10 9.35
CA THR A 66 -12.31 -12.53 10.45
C THR A 66 -11.87 -11.11 10.74
N THR A 67 -12.75 -10.34 11.37
CA THR A 67 -12.46 -8.97 11.78
C THR A 67 -11.24 -8.91 12.71
N GLU A 68 -11.04 -9.91 13.57
CA GLU A 68 -9.88 -10.01 14.46
C GLU A 68 -8.56 -10.17 13.71
N GLU A 69 -8.53 -10.97 12.65
CA GLU A 69 -7.33 -11.18 11.83
C GLU A 69 -6.91 -9.89 11.12
N VAL A 70 -7.88 -9.19 10.54
CA VAL A 70 -7.64 -7.89 9.87
C VAL A 70 -7.25 -6.82 10.90
N ASN A 71 -7.90 -6.78 12.06
CA ASN A 71 -7.54 -5.89 13.16
C ASN A 71 -6.11 -6.09 13.63
N TYR A 72 -5.70 -7.35 13.78
CA TYR A 72 -4.35 -7.69 14.19
C TYR A 72 -3.33 -7.13 13.20
N LEU A 73 -3.57 -7.33 11.90
CA LEU A 73 -2.75 -6.78 10.82
C LEU A 73 -2.64 -5.26 10.92
N GLN A 74 -3.76 -4.55 11.02
CA GLN A 74 -3.77 -3.09 11.07
C GLN A 74 -3.09 -2.51 12.32
N THR A 75 -3.26 -3.17 13.46
CA THR A 75 -2.77 -2.69 14.76
C THR A 75 -1.28 -3.00 14.98
N ASN A 76 -0.85 -4.21 14.58
CA ASN A 76 0.47 -4.72 14.93
C ASN A 76 1.44 -4.69 13.76
N LEU A 77 0.92 -4.67 12.53
CA LEU A 77 1.71 -4.76 11.30
C LEU A 77 1.19 -3.76 10.25
N PRO A 78 1.20 -2.45 10.52
CA PRO A 78 0.95 -1.46 9.48
C PRO A 78 2.17 -1.33 8.56
N CYS A 79 1.95 -1.43 7.25
CA CYS A 79 3.01 -1.28 6.25
C CYS A 79 2.62 -0.21 5.21
N PRO A 80 3.39 0.89 5.07
CA PRO A 80 3.11 1.88 4.02
C PRO A 80 3.08 1.25 2.61
N LEU A 81 2.22 1.76 1.72
CA LEU A 81 2.09 1.23 0.34
C LEU A 81 3.42 1.09 -0.38
N THR A 82 4.34 2.06 -0.22
CA THR A 82 5.66 2.02 -0.86
C THR A 82 6.49 0.81 -0.42
N ARG A 83 6.43 0.45 0.87
CA ARG A 83 7.13 -0.71 1.43
C ARG A 83 6.41 -2.01 1.09
N MET A 84 5.09 -1.99 1.06
CA MET A 84 4.30 -3.15 0.62
C MET A 84 4.61 -3.51 -0.84
N ARG A 85 4.74 -2.53 -1.73
CA ARG A 85 5.19 -2.75 -3.11
C ARG A 85 6.54 -3.46 -3.18
N GLU A 86 7.51 -3.04 -2.36
CA GLU A 86 8.83 -3.69 -2.30
C GLU A 86 8.70 -5.16 -1.89
N ILE A 87 7.89 -5.45 -0.87
CA ILE A 87 7.61 -6.83 -0.44
C ILE A 87 6.95 -7.62 -1.55
N LEU A 88 5.94 -7.06 -2.22
CA LEU A 88 5.21 -7.71 -3.30
C LEU A 88 6.06 -7.95 -4.54
N SER A 89 7.14 -7.18 -4.74
CA SER A 89 8.08 -7.39 -5.85
C SER A 89 8.88 -8.69 -5.75
N ASP A 90 8.94 -9.30 -4.56
CA ASP A 90 9.56 -10.61 -4.33
C ASP A 90 8.61 -11.79 -4.61
N TYR A 91 7.33 -11.51 -4.91
CA TYR A 91 6.31 -12.50 -5.27
C TYR A 91 6.02 -12.47 -6.76
N GLU A 92 5.62 -13.62 -7.32
CA GLU A 92 5.15 -13.64 -8.70
C GLU A 92 3.77 -12.96 -8.79
N LYS A 93 3.50 -12.22 -9.88
CA LYS A 93 2.27 -11.43 -10.01
C LYS A 93 0.99 -12.28 -9.90
N ASP A 94 1.03 -13.51 -10.39
CA ASP A 94 -0.07 -14.49 -10.34
C ASP A 94 -0.27 -15.12 -8.95
N GLU A 95 0.65 -14.90 -8.01
CA GLU A 95 0.45 -15.23 -6.61
C GLU A 95 -0.45 -14.23 -5.90
N ILE A 96 -0.67 -13.02 -6.44
CA ILE A 96 -1.57 -12.04 -5.82
C ILE A 96 -3.02 -12.42 -6.15
N GLY A 97 -3.70 -12.97 -5.15
CA GLY A 97 -5.07 -13.47 -5.31
C GLY A 97 -6.13 -12.38 -5.18
N LEU A 98 -5.89 -11.37 -4.33
CA LEU A 98 -6.89 -10.35 -4.03
C LEU A 98 -6.27 -9.08 -3.41
N ILE A 99 -6.87 -7.93 -3.68
CA ILE A 99 -6.64 -6.67 -2.98
C ILE A 99 -7.97 -6.22 -2.36
N CYS A 100 -7.97 -5.93 -1.06
CA CYS A 100 -9.13 -5.47 -0.29
C CYS A 100 -8.88 -4.06 0.25
N ILE A 101 -9.74 -3.09 -0.10
CA ILE A 101 -9.76 -1.79 0.60
C ILE A 101 -10.66 -1.90 1.82
N THR A 102 -10.13 -1.49 2.96
CA THR A 102 -10.81 -1.51 4.26
C THR A 102 -10.81 -0.10 4.83
N THR A 103 -11.99 0.47 5.07
CA THR A 103 -12.15 1.86 5.54
C THR A 103 -11.89 2.02 7.04
N LYS A 104 -12.12 0.95 7.80
CA LYS A 104 -11.74 0.68 9.19
C LYS A 104 -12.21 -0.75 9.51
N PRO A 105 -11.68 -1.43 10.53
CA PRO A 105 -12.04 -2.81 10.83
C PRO A 105 -13.37 -2.83 11.59
N ALA A 106 -14.46 -2.62 10.87
CA ALA A 106 -15.78 -2.91 11.38
C ALA A 106 -16.76 -3.17 10.22
N GLU A 107 -17.20 -4.42 10.19
CA GLU A 107 -18.50 -4.91 9.71
C GLU A 107 -18.65 -5.32 8.26
N CYS A 108 -17.91 -4.76 7.30
CA CYS A 108 -18.15 -5.11 5.90
C CYS A 108 -16.83 -5.36 5.16
N LEU A 109 -16.50 -6.62 4.95
CA LEU A 109 -15.75 -7.00 3.76
C LEU A 109 -16.66 -6.80 2.55
N ASN A 110 -16.88 -5.55 2.18
CA ASN A 110 -17.42 -5.27 0.86
C ASN A 110 -16.25 -5.46 -0.11
N TYR A 111 -16.06 -6.72 -0.50
CA TYR A 111 -15.28 -7.13 -1.67
C TYR A 111 -15.78 -6.47 -2.96
N LEU A 112 -16.92 -5.77 -2.89
CA LEU A 112 -17.52 -5.05 -3.98
C LEU A 112 -16.72 -3.77 -4.20
N ILE A 113 -15.93 -3.77 -5.27
CA ILE A 113 -15.50 -2.52 -5.87
C ILE A 113 -16.77 -1.89 -6.44
N THR A 114 -17.21 -0.81 -5.81
CA THR A 114 -18.37 -0.03 -6.22
C THR A 114 -17.90 1.22 -6.96
N THR A 115 -18.83 1.92 -7.61
CA THR A 115 -18.53 3.22 -8.22
C THR A 115 -18.06 4.26 -7.20
N GLU A 116 -18.36 4.08 -5.92
CA GLU A 116 -17.96 5.01 -4.85
C GLU A 116 -16.51 4.79 -4.37
N ASN A 117 -15.95 3.58 -4.53
CA ASN A 117 -14.61 3.23 -4.05
C ASN A 117 -13.60 2.89 -5.16
N ILE A 118 -14.03 2.90 -6.42
CA ILE A 118 -13.19 2.54 -7.57
C ILE A 118 -11.94 3.42 -7.70
N ASP A 119 -12.03 4.71 -7.39
CA ASP A 119 -10.89 5.64 -7.47
C ASP A 119 -9.83 5.31 -6.42
N GLU A 120 -10.24 4.97 -5.20
CA GLU A 120 -9.33 4.53 -4.15
C GLU A 120 -8.67 3.19 -4.54
N TYR A 121 -9.43 2.29 -5.16
CA TYR A 121 -8.92 1.01 -5.63
C TYR A 121 -7.87 1.17 -6.72
N GLN A 122 -8.17 2.00 -7.73
CA GLN A 122 -7.24 2.32 -8.80
C GLN A 122 -5.96 2.95 -8.23
N TYR A 123 -6.10 3.92 -7.32
CA TYR A 123 -4.97 4.53 -6.63
C TYR A 123 -4.10 3.48 -5.92
N VAL A 124 -4.69 2.57 -5.15
CA VAL A 124 -3.96 1.50 -4.44
C VAL A 124 -3.24 0.57 -5.42
N CYS A 125 -3.91 0.11 -6.49
CA CYS A 125 -3.29 -0.73 -7.51
C CYS A 125 -2.10 -0.04 -8.17
N GLU A 126 -2.23 1.24 -8.52
CA GLU A 126 -1.14 2.04 -9.10
C GLU A 126 0.04 2.16 -8.14
N GLN A 127 -0.20 2.43 -6.86
CA GLN A 127 0.87 2.55 -5.87
C GLN A 127 1.58 1.21 -5.59
N LEU A 128 0.87 0.09 -5.72
CA LEU A 128 1.41 -1.24 -5.53
C LEU A 128 2.02 -1.85 -6.80
N GLU A 129 1.83 -1.22 -7.97
CA GLU A 129 2.24 -1.73 -9.29
C GLU A 129 1.63 -3.11 -9.64
N ILE A 130 0.39 -3.34 -9.17
CA ILE A 130 -0.36 -4.57 -9.42
C ILE A 130 -1.42 -4.32 -10.48
N ASP A 131 -1.62 -5.32 -11.34
CA ASP A 131 -2.64 -5.26 -12.38
C ASP A 131 -4.04 -5.25 -11.75
N PHE A 132 -4.89 -4.34 -12.21
CA PHE A 132 -6.28 -4.23 -11.76
C PHE A 132 -7.04 -5.52 -12.12
N PRO A 133 -7.61 -6.28 -11.16
CA PRO A 133 -8.41 -7.45 -11.48
C PRO A 133 -9.76 -6.99 -12.06
N GLN A 134 -9.81 -6.83 -13.39
CA GLN A 134 -10.96 -6.30 -14.15
C GLN A 134 -12.28 -7.08 -13.97
N GLY A 135 -12.28 -8.22 -13.26
CA GLY A 135 -13.45 -9.08 -13.04
C GLY A 135 -14.13 -8.97 -11.69
N GLN A 136 -13.77 -8.02 -10.83
CA GLN A 136 -14.32 -7.88 -9.46
C GLN A 136 -15.04 -6.54 -9.19
N ILE A 137 -15.35 -5.78 -10.25
CA ILE A 137 -16.22 -4.60 -10.15
C ILE A 137 -17.67 -5.06 -10.15
N TYR A 138 -18.38 -4.81 -9.04
CA TYR A 138 -19.81 -5.04 -8.95
C TYR A 138 -20.52 -3.69 -9.00
N ASP A 139 -21.27 -3.49 -10.08
CA ASP A 139 -22.06 -2.29 -10.27
C ASP A 139 -23.37 -2.42 -9.47
N ASP A 140 -23.48 -1.67 -8.38
CA ASP A 140 -24.68 -1.61 -7.52
C ASP A 140 -25.95 -1.17 -8.29
N THR A 141 -25.81 -0.72 -9.56
CA THR A 141 -26.93 -0.28 -10.39
C THR A 141 -27.66 -1.41 -11.14
N GLN A 142 -27.21 -2.67 -11.09
CA GLN A 142 -27.85 -3.77 -11.82
C GLN A 142 -28.88 -4.62 -11.04
N ASP A 143 -29.09 -4.42 -9.74
CA ASP A 143 -30.03 -5.20 -8.93
C ASP A 143 -31.43 -4.54 -8.74
N ASN A 144 -31.95 -3.88 -9.78
CA ASN A 144 -33.33 -3.34 -9.77
C ASN A 144 -34.20 -3.77 -10.97
N HIS A 145 -33.95 -4.95 -11.54
CA HIS A 145 -34.95 -5.61 -12.40
C HIS A 145 -34.91 -7.13 -12.24
N ILE A 146 -35.82 -7.67 -11.42
CA ILE A 146 -36.89 -8.64 -11.75
C ILE A 146 -37.77 -8.85 -10.52
#